data_AF-A0A9X1IUW7-F1
#
_entry.id   AF-A0A9X1IUW7-F1
#
_cell.length_a   1.000
_cell.length_b   1.000
_cell.length_c   1.000
_cell.angle_alpha   90.00
_cell.angle_beta   90.00
_cell.angle_gamma   90.00
#
_symmetry.space_group_name_H-M   'P 1'
#
loop_
_entity.id
_entity.type
_entity.pdbx_description
1 polymer ?
#
loop_
_entity_poly.entity_id
_entity_poly.type
_entity_poly.pdbx_seq_one_letter_code
_entity_poly.pdbx_strand_id
1 'polypeptide(L)'
;MKMIFSLIPSPATEKFIKKLKDKPLKNKFKEAFKEIQLDPYAVGEQKKGDLAGIYGYDIFHNGTNYEVAYSIQEDEKGNQVLVILAGTREQFYQELKRYIKSSKINK
;
A
#
# COMPACT_ATOMS: atom_id res chain seq x y z
N MET A 1 7.75 -16.33 -17.48
CA MET A 1 6.42 -16.10 -16.89
C MET A 1 6.58 -15.08 -15.78
N LYS A 2 6.00 -13.86 -15.88
CA LYS A 2 6.04 -12.89 -14.78
C LYS A 2 5.16 -13.44 -13.66
N MET A 3 5.74 -13.78 -12.51
CA MET A 3 4.95 -14.20 -11.35
C MET A 3 4.24 -12.96 -10.78
N ILE A 4 2.92 -13.03 -10.65
CA ILE A 4 2.10 -11.95 -10.08
C ILE A 4 2.12 -12.11 -8.55
N PHE A 5 2.36 -11.02 -7.83
CA PHE A 5 2.32 -11.02 -6.37
C PHE A 5 0.88 -11.15 -5.87
N SER A 6 0.67 -11.97 -4.84
CA SER A 6 -0.59 -11.98 -4.10
C SER A 6 -0.69 -10.74 -3.24
N LEU A 7 -1.77 -9.97 -3.36
CA LEU A 7 -1.96 -8.74 -2.58
C LEU A 7 -2.89 -8.98 -1.40
N ILE A 8 -2.40 -8.68 -0.20
CA ILE A 8 -3.11 -8.84 1.06
C ILE A 8 -3.28 -7.44 1.68
N PRO A 9 -4.49 -6.87 1.71
CA PRO A 9 -4.73 -5.59 2.33
C PRO A 9 -4.90 -5.72 3.85
N SER A 10 -4.43 -4.73 4.59
CA SER A 10 -4.72 -4.62 6.01
C SER A 10 -6.20 -4.31 6.27
N PRO A 11 -6.74 -4.62 7.46
CA PRO A 11 -8.11 -4.24 7.83
C PRO A 11 -8.37 -2.73 7.72
N ALA A 12 -7.33 -1.90 7.94
CA ALA A 12 -7.43 -0.46 7.80
C ALA A 12 -7.60 -0.05 6.33
N THR A 13 -6.78 -0.63 5.44
CA THR A 13 -6.89 -0.45 3.99
C THR A 13 -8.24 -0.91 3.47
N GLU A 14 -8.70 -2.12 3.84
CA GLU A 14 -10.01 -2.63 3.42
C GLU A 14 -11.15 -1.69 3.83
N LYS A 15 -11.14 -1.23 5.08
CA LYS A 15 -12.14 -0.30 5.62
C LYS A 15 -12.10 1.03 4.88
N PHE A 16 -10.93 1.56 4.57
CA PHE A 16 -10.77 2.79 3.81
C PHE A 16 -11.37 2.64 2.40
N ILE A 17 -10.96 1.61 1.64
CA ILE A 17 -11.45 1.36 0.28
C ILE A 17 -12.96 1.10 0.25
N LYS A 18 -13.50 0.41 1.26
CA LYS A 18 -14.95 0.15 1.38
C LYS A 18 -15.75 1.45 1.57
N LYS A 19 -15.20 2.43 2.30
CA LYS A 19 -15.85 3.73 2.57
C LYS A 19 -15.83 4.70 1.39
N LEU A 20 -14.95 4.50 0.40
CA LEU A 20 -14.90 5.36 -0.78
C LEU A 20 -16.22 5.29 -1.56
N LYS A 21 -16.91 6.43 -1.64
CA LYS A 21 -18.12 6.64 -2.46
C LYS A 21 -17.78 7.09 -3.88
N ASP A 22 -16.65 7.79 -4.03
CA ASP A 22 -16.13 8.23 -5.32
C ASP A 22 -15.67 7.01 -6.15
N LYS A 23 -16.41 6.70 -7.20
CA LYS A 23 -16.14 5.55 -8.08
C LYS A 23 -14.85 5.74 -8.88
N PRO A 24 -14.59 6.90 -9.54
CA PRO A 24 -13.30 7.18 -10.16
C PRO A 24 -12.09 6.95 -9.24
N LEU A 25 -12.12 7.51 -8.03
CA LEU A 25 -11.03 7.31 -7.06
C LEU A 25 -10.86 5.83 -6.69
N LYS A 26 -11.98 5.13 -6.44
CA LYS A 26 -11.95 3.71 -6.12
C LYS A 26 -11.37 2.86 -7.26
N ASN A 27 -11.58 3.24 -8.52
CA ASN A 27 -10.97 2.58 -9.66
C ASN A 27 -9.46 2.85 -9.73
N LYS A 28 -9.00 4.07 -9.45
CA LYS A 28 -7.56 4.36 -9.36
C LYS A 28 -6.84 3.49 -8.31
N PHE A 29 -7.47 3.26 -7.16
CA PHE A 29 -6.91 2.33 -6.16
C PHE A 29 -6.85 0.89 -6.68
N LYS A 30 -7.86 0.43 -7.44
CA LYS A 30 -7.83 -0.91 -8.06
C LYS A 30 -6.72 -1.02 -9.11
N GLU A 31 -6.49 0.02 -9.89
CA GLU A 31 -5.41 0.09 -10.88
C GLU A 31 -4.05 0.07 -10.18
N ALA A 32 -3.86 0.91 -9.18
CA ALA A 32 -2.64 0.91 -8.35
C ALA A 32 -2.36 -0.48 -7.74
N PHE A 33 -3.37 -1.15 -7.19
CA PHE A 33 -3.20 -2.50 -6.65
C PHE A 33 -2.78 -3.51 -7.73
N LYS A 34 -3.35 -3.43 -8.94
CA LYS A 34 -2.92 -4.30 -10.05
C LYS A 34 -1.49 -4.03 -10.47
N GLU A 35 -1.09 -2.77 -10.56
CA GLU A 35 0.29 -2.38 -10.92
C GLU A 35 1.28 -2.88 -9.87
N ILE A 36 0.96 -2.68 -8.59
CA ILE A 36 1.74 -3.20 -7.46
C ILE A 36 1.85 -4.72 -7.51
N GLN A 37 0.78 -5.45 -7.87
CA GLN A 37 0.85 -6.90 -8.02
C GLN A 37 1.74 -7.37 -9.17
N LEU A 38 1.87 -6.57 -10.22
CA LEU A 38 2.63 -6.92 -11.42
C LEU A 38 4.13 -6.65 -11.28
N ASP A 39 4.51 -5.57 -10.60
CA ASP A 39 5.92 -5.18 -10.46
C ASP A 39 6.16 -4.25 -9.24
N PRO A 40 6.00 -4.75 -8.00
CA PRO A 40 5.97 -3.90 -6.82
C PRO A 40 7.28 -3.13 -6.59
N TYR A 41 8.42 -3.72 -6.95
CA TYR A 41 9.71 -3.03 -6.82
C TYR A 41 9.87 -1.87 -7.82
N ALA A 42 9.29 -1.99 -9.01
CA ALA A 42 9.45 -0.99 -10.07
C ALA A 42 8.45 0.17 -9.94
N VAL A 43 7.22 -0.10 -9.48
CA VAL A 43 6.16 0.93 -9.41
C VAL A 43 6.13 1.67 -8.08
N GLY A 44 6.78 1.15 -7.04
CA GLY A 44 6.85 1.78 -5.72
C GLY A 44 8.14 2.54 -5.46
N GLU A 45 8.06 3.51 -4.56
CA GLU A 45 9.23 4.20 -4.00
C GLU A 45 9.56 3.67 -2.60
N GLN A 46 10.77 3.15 -2.42
CA GLN A 46 11.22 2.66 -1.12
C GLN A 46 11.38 3.82 -0.11
N LYS A 47 10.73 3.70 1.04
CA LYS A 47 10.89 4.61 2.16
C LYS A 47 12.22 4.36 2.89
N LYS A 48 12.69 5.40 3.59
CA LYS A 48 13.98 5.42 4.29
C LYS A 48 13.79 5.61 5.81
N GLY A 49 14.86 5.38 6.57
CA GLY A 49 14.88 5.57 8.03
C GLY A 49 13.95 4.60 8.75
N ASP A 50 13.14 5.09 9.69
CA ASP A 50 12.19 4.30 10.50
C ASP A 50 11.17 3.47 9.68
N LEU A 51 11.04 3.74 8.39
CA LEU A 51 10.12 3.05 7.47
C LEU A 51 10.87 2.24 6.39
N ALA A 52 12.16 1.97 6.56
CA ALA A 52 12.90 1.11 5.66
C ALA A 52 12.20 -0.25 5.51
N GLY A 53 12.11 -0.75 4.27
CA GLY A 53 11.34 -1.96 3.92
C GLY A 53 9.88 -1.71 3.51
N ILE A 54 9.40 -0.47 3.65
CA ILE A 54 8.09 -0.04 3.13
C ILE A 54 8.26 0.68 1.80
N TYR A 55 7.34 0.43 0.87
CA TYR A 55 7.19 1.12 -0.40
C TYR A 55 5.97 2.03 -0.37
N GLY A 56 6.07 3.19 -1.02
CA GLY A 56 4.96 4.11 -1.26
C GLY A 56 4.55 4.11 -2.73
N TYR A 57 3.26 4.21 -3.02
CA TYR A 57 2.71 4.45 -4.35
C TYR A 57 1.73 5.62 -4.27
N ASP A 58 1.98 6.68 -5.05
CA ASP A 58 1.20 7.91 -5.02
C ASP A 58 0.06 7.88 -6.04
N ILE A 59 -1.11 8.40 -5.63
CA ILE A 59 -2.30 8.53 -6.47
C ILE A 59 -2.81 9.97 -6.37
N PHE A 60 -2.85 10.69 -7.48
CA PHE A 60 -3.46 12.01 -7.54
C PHE A 60 -4.90 11.96 -8.06
N HIS A 61 -5.83 12.60 -7.36
CA HIS A 61 -7.23 12.68 -7.78
C HIS A 61 -7.91 13.93 -7.23
N ASN A 62 -8.56 14.70 -8.12
CA ASN A 62 -9.36 15.89 -7.77
C ASN A 62 -8.65 16.85 -6.80
N GLY A 63 -7.38 17.18 -7.08
CA GLY A 63 -6.60 18.10 -6.23
C GLY A 63 -6.05 17.48 -4.94
N THR A 64 -6.32 16.21 -4.68
CA THR A 64 -5.89 15.50 -3.47
C THR A 64 -4.85 14.43 -3.81
N ASN A 65 -3.75 14.40 -3.05
CA ASN A 65 -2.77 13.33 -3.09
C ASN A 65 -3.13 12.24 -2.08
N TYR A 66 -3.21 11.01 -2.58
CA TYR A 66 -3.36 9.79 -1.82
C TYR A 66 -2.09 8.96 -1.94
N GLU A 67 -1.89 8.07 -0.98
CA GLU A 67 -0.73 7.18 -0.94
C GLU A 67 -1.17 5.77 -0.52
N VAL A 68 -0.50 4.76 -1.09
CA VAL A 68 -0.56 3.36 -0.68
C VAL A 68 0.80 2.97 -0.11
N ALA A 69 0.83 2.49 1.12
CA ALA A 69 2.03 1.96 1.76
C ALA A 69 1.95 0.44 1.81
N TYR A 70 3.00 -0.23 1.35
CA TYR A 70 3.05 -1.68 1.33
C TYR A 70 4.46 -2.22 1.58
N SER A 71 4.54 -3.49 1.99
CA SER A 71 5.80 -4.23 2.08
C SER A 71 5.74 -5.44 1.15
N ILE A 72 6.90 -5.84 0.65
CA ILE A 72 7.05 -7.01 -0.22
C ILE A 72 7.63 -8.15 0.62
N GLN A 73 7.03 -9.33 0.52
CA GLN A 73 7.48 -10.55 1.20
C GLN A 73 7.63 -11.66 0.17
N GLU A 74 8.81 -12.26 0.14
CA GLU A 74 9.13 -13.38 -0.73
C GLU A 74 9.65 -14.51 0.16
N ASP A 75 8.91 -15.62 0.20
CA ASP A 75 9.29 -16.81 0.95
C ASP A 75 9.06 -18.07 0.10
N GLU A 76 9.38 -19.25 0.65
CA GLU A 76 9.18 -20.54 -0.01
C GLU A 76 7.70 -20.80 -0.38
N LYS A 77 6.75 -20.08 0.23
CA LYS A 77 5.30 -20.18 -0.02
C LYS A 77 4.83 -19.21 -1.10
N GLY A 78 5.66 -18.24 -1.51
CA GLY A 78 5.46 -17.41 -2.68
C GLY A 78 5.69 -15.92 -2.47
N ASN A 79 5.27 -15.14 -3.46
CA ASN A 79 5.51 -13.71 -3.56
C ASN A 79 4.25 -12.93 -3.14
N GLN A 80 4.36 -12.14 -2.09
CA GLN A 80 3.25 -11.41 -1.49
C GLN A 80 3.54 -9.91 -1.36
N VAL A 81 2.49 -9.11 -1.52
CA VAL A 81 2.48 -7.70 -1.16
C VAL A 81 1.48 -7.50 -0.04
N LEU A 82 1.96 -7.03 1.11
CA LEU A 82 1.11 -6.63 2.23
C LEU A 82 0.84 -5.13 2.14
N VAL A 83 -0.40 -4.73 1.84
CA VAL A 83 -0.80 -3.32 1.82
C VAL A 83 -1.18 -2.87 3.22
N ILE A 84 -0.30 -2.09 3.83
CA ILE A 84 -0.36 -1.67 5.22
C ILE A 84 -1.40 -0.57 5.42
N LEU A 85 -1.38 0.45 4.56
CA LEU A 85 -2.27 1.60 4.66
C LEU A 85 -2.54 2.21 3.29
N ALA A 86 -3.75 2.74 3.09
CA ALA A 86 -4.12 3.58 1.96
C ALA A 86 -4.91 4.79 2.49
N GLY A 87 -4.62 6.00 2.01
CA GLY A 87 -5.22 7.21 2.56
C GLY A 87 -4.72 8.50 1.94
N THR A 88 -5.15 9.64 2.47
CA THR A 88 -4.67 10.97 2.07
C THR A 88 -3.32 11.28 2.71
N ARG A 89 -2.47 12.05 2.01
CA ARG A 89 -1.08 12.31 2.44
C ARG A 89 -0.93 13.15 3.71
N GLU A 90 -1.93 13.98 4.04
CA GLU A 90 -1.86 14.98 5.12
C GLU A 90 -1.57 14.39 6.51
N GLN A 91 -2.01 13.15 6.78
CA GLN A 91 -1.73 12.44 8.05
C GLN A 91 -1.09 11.06 7.85
N PHE A 92 -0.85 10.68 6.59
CA PHE A 92 -0.46 9.34 6.19
C PHE A 92 0.76 8.81 6.93
N TYR A 93 1.81 9.63 7.02
CA TYR A 93 3.08 9.20 7.61
C TYR A 93 2.96 8.89 9.11
N GLN A 94 2.18 9.68 9.84
CA GLN A 94 1.95 9.47 11.28
C GLN A 94 1.06 8.25 11.52
N GLU A 95 0.01 8.08 10.72
CA GLU A 95 -0.84 6.89 10.78
C GLU A 95 -0.06 5.62 10.45
N LEU A 96 0.78 5.65 9.41
CA LEU A 96 1.65 4.55 9.02
C LEU A 96 2.60 4.15 10.14
N LYS A 97 3.28 5.13 10.77
CA LYS A 97 4.16 4.87 11.92
C LYS A 97 3.40 4.26 13.11
N ARG A 98 2.21 4.78 13.42
CA ARG A 98 1.36 4.24 14.51
C ARG A 98 0.95 2.81 14.20
N TYR A 99 0.52 2.55 12.97
CA TYR A 99 0.10 1.23 12.53
C TYR A 99 1.25 0.22 12.62
N ILE A 100 2.44 0.56 12.13
CA ILE A 100 3.61 -0.34 12.20
C ILE A 100 3.99 -0.63 13.66
N LYS A 101 3.97 0.38 14.54
CA LYS A 101 4.23 0.20 15.98
C LYS A 101 3.19 -0.70 16.67
N SER A 102 1.90 -0.56 16.33
CA SER A 102 0.83 -1.36 16.95
C SER A 102 0.74 -2.78 16.39
N SER A 103 1.08 -2.98 15.12
CA SER A 103 0.76 -4.20 14.38
C SER A 103 1.81 -5.32 14.49
N LYS A 104 2.84 -5.18 15.35
CA LYS A 104 3.94 -6.16 15.51
C LYS A 104 4.62 -6.56 14.19
N ILE A 105 4.62 -5.71 13.15
CA ILE A 105 5.26 -6.01 11.86
C ILE A 105 6.81 -6.04 11.99
N ASN A 106 7.36 -5.58 13.12
CA ASN A 106 8.79 -5.56 13.41
C ASN A 106 9.22 -6.57 14.51
N LYS A 107 8.67 -7.78 14.56
CA LYS A 107 9.21 -8.84 15.42
C LYS A 107 9.31 -10.17 14.73
#